data_AF-A0A6A6KZC8-F1
#
_entry.id   AF-A0A6A6KZC8-F1
#
_cell.length_a   1.000
_cell.length_b   1.000
_cell.length_c   1.000
_cell.angle_alpha   90.00
_cell.angle_beta   90.00
_cell.angle_gamma   90.00
#
_symmetry.space_group_name_H-M   'P 1'
#
loop_
_entity.id
_entity.type
_entity.pdbx_description
1 polymer ?
#
loop_
_entity_poly.entity_id
_entity_poly.type
_entity_poly.pdbx_seq_one_letter_code
_entity_poly.pdbx_strand_id
1 'polypeptide(L)'
;MSGEGKAVCVTGGSGYIASWLVKFLLERGYTVKATVRDTNDPKKTESLRALDGAKERLHLYKANLLEEGSFDAVVDGCEGVFHTASPVILSTNEPQADLIDPAVKGTLNVLKSCEKVPSIKRVVVTSSMASVSYTGKLLTPDVVVDETWFSDLAFCESKKLWYVISKIFAEEAAWRFAKENGIDLVTIHPGFVIGPLLQPTLSPSVEVFAHCINGAQTFPNDNCKFVDVRDVANAHVGAFELASASGRYCLVGTVVHFSEFLKIVHKHYPTLHIPEKCQDDKPFIPKYEVSKEKAKALGIDFIPLDGSGYIASWLVKLLLQRGYTVKPLSTVLDLNDPKQTEHLRALDEAKERLYLFKANLLEERSFDSADGCAVMFNGKPLTPDVVIDETWFSDPVYCESIRHWYLYAKTIAERLLGNLQKKVELAWSQYILGETFPNEIYRFVDVRDVASAHIQAFEQPSANGRYCLVERVVHCSELLKIVPEQYPTLHLPEKCEDDKPFALKYEVSKEKAKSLGINFIPLVDYDIQEVQFDEMCIDCGEFDIGFALERFVLCGEI
;
A
#
# COMPACT_ATOMS: atom_id res chain seq x y z
N MET A 1 14.71 18.83 -15.05
CA MET A 1 14.73 20.33 -15.09
C MET A 1 13.81 20.82 -13.97
N SER A 2 13.97 22.02 -13.38
CA SER A 2 12.91 22.51 -12.48
C SER A 2 11.64 22.81 -13.29
N GLY A 3 10.48 22.36 -12.81
CA GLY A 3 9.17 22.61 -13.44
C GLY A 3 8.65 24.03 -13.21
N GLU A 4 9.34 24.82 -12.40
CA GLU A 4 8.94 26.18 -12.04
C GLU A 4 8.74 27.07 -13.27
N GLY A 5 7.61 27.79 -13.28
CA GLY A 5 7.23 28.66 -14.39
C GLY A 5 6.72 27.93 -15.64
N LYS A 6 6.70 26.60 -15.65
CA LYS A 6 6.19 25.80 -16.78
C LYS A 6 4.79 25.25 -16.49
N ALA A 7 3.91 25.34 -17.48
CA ALA A 7 2.58 24.77 -17.42
C ALA A 7 2.49 23.47 -18.22
N VAL A 8 1.77 22.49 -17.70
CA VAL A 8 1.47 21.23 -18.38
C VAL A 8 0.01 20.85 -18.24
N CYS A 9 -0.56 20.19 -19.24
CA CYS A 9 -1.92 19.68 -19.21
C CYS A 9 -1.95 18.19 -18.88
N VAL A 10 -2.82 17.76 -17.98
CA VAL A 10 -3.09 16.34 -17.70
C VAL A 10 -4.56 16.05 -17.97
N THR A 11 -4.86 15.29 -19.02
CA THR A 11 -6.27 14.97 -19.33
C THR A 11 -6.77 13.87 -18.40
N GLY A 12 -8.02 13.97 -17.92
CA GLY A 12 -8.62 12.94 -17.08
C GLY A 12 -7.97 12.85 -15.70
N GLY A 13 -7.61 13.99 -15.12
CA GLY A 13 -6.85 14.14 -13.87
C GLY A 13 -7.38 13.32 -12.69
N SER A 14 -8.69 13.07 -12.64
CA SER A 14 -9.32 12.21 -11.61
C SER A 14 -9.11 10.71 -11.81
N GLY A 15 -8.33 10.32 -12.82
CA GLY A 15 -8.00 8.93 -13.14
C GLY A 15 -6.88 8.39 -12.27
N TYR A 16 -6.74 7.06 -12.24
CA TYR A 16 -5.79 6.41 -11.34
C TYR A 16 -4.33 6.79 -11.62
N ILE A 17 -3.87 6.63 -12.87
CA ILE A 17 -2.53 7.07 -13.30
C ILE A 17 -2.44 8.59 -13.25
N ALA A 18 -3.48 9.28 -13.72
CA ALA A 18 -3.52 10.72 -13.87
C ALA A 18 -3.34 11.46 -12.54
N SER A 19 -3.97 11.00 -11.45
CA SER A 19 -3.88 11.64 -10.14
C SER A 19 -2.47 11.56 -9.56
N TRP A 20 -1.78 10.43 -9.73
CA TRP A 20 -0.36 10.30 -9.37
C TRP A 20 0.55 11.18 -10.23
N LEU A 21 0.26 11.25 -11.53
CA LEU A 21 0.99 12.14 -12.43
C LEU A 21 0.82 13.61 -12.03
N VAL A 22 -0.40 14.05 -11.70
CA VAL A 22 -0.67 15.39 -11.16
C VAL A 22 0.14 15.63 -9.89
N LYS A 23 0.13 14.68 -8.94
CA LYS A 23 0.91 14.77 -7.70
C LYS A 23 2.40 14.98 -7.99
N PHE A 24 3.00 14.14 -8.83
CA PHE A 24 4.42 14.17 -9.13
C PHE A 24 4.86 15.39 -9.96
N LEU A 25 3.97 15.94 -10.79
CA LEU A 25 4.22 17.20 -11.49
C LEU A 25 4.16 18.39 -10.53
N LEU A 26 3.20 18.43 -9.61
CA LEU A 26 3.12 19.47 -8.57
C LEU A 26 4.35 19.46 -7.65
N GLU A 27 4.80 18.27 -7.22
CA GLU A 27 6.01 18.10 -6.41
C GLU A 27 7.28 18.60 -7.13
N ARG A 28 7.31 18.52 -8.47
CA ARG A 28 8.41 19.03 -9.32
C ARG A 28 8.28 20.50 -9.67
N GLY A 29 7.26 21.17 -9.15
CA GLY A 29 7.07 22.61 -9.29
C GLY A 29 6.29 23.07 -10.51
N TYR A 30 5.72 22.15 -11.30
CA TYR A 30 4.91 22.50 -12.46
C TYR A 30 3.58 23.14 -12.06
N THR A 31 3.11 24.06 -12.89
CA THR A 31 1.69 24.44 -12.93
C THR A 31 0.93 23.37 -13.71
N VAL A 32 -0.03 22.70 -13.08
CA VAL A 32 -0.77 21.58 -13.67
C VAL A 32 -2.19 22.01 -14.01
N LYS A 33 -2.52 21.96 -15.29
CA LYS A 33 -3.89 22.13 -15.80
C LYS A 33 -4.52 20.74 -15.99
N ALA A 34 -5.34 20.29 -15.05
CA ALA A 34 -5.93 18.95 -15.10
C ALA A 34 -7.39 18.98 -15.54
N THR A 35 -7.78 18.10 -16.47
CA THR A 35 -9.18 18.01 -16.89
C THR A 35 -9.98 16.97 -16.12
N VAL A 36 -11.22 17.30 -15.81
CA VAL A 36 -12.23 16.37 -15.29
C VAL A 36 -13.55 16.62 -16.02
N ARG A 37 -14.47 15.64 -15.99
CA ARG A 37 -15.79 15.80 -16.64
C ARG A 37 -16.69 16.80 -15.91
N ASP A 38 -16.55 16.87 -14.59
CA ASP A 38 -17.24 17.84 -13.74
C ASP A 38 -16.29 18.31 -12.64
N THR A 39 -16.00 19.60 -12.63
CA THR A 39 -15.12 20.24 -11.64
C THR A 39 -15.77 20.40 -10.27
N ASN A 40 -17.10 20.23 -10.21
CA ASN A 40 -17.91 20.35 -9.01
C ASN A 40 -18.22 18.99 -8.36
N ASP A 41 -17.80 17.86 -8.96
CA ASP A 41 -17.95 16.54 -8.35
C ASP A 41 -16.83 16.33 -7.30
N PRO A 42 -17.15 16.36 -6.00
CA PRO A 42 -16.16 16.19 -4.94
C PRO A 42 -15.46 14.82 -5.03
N LYS A 43 -16.17 13.76 -5.45
CA LYS A 43 -15.61 12.40 -5.54
C LYS A 43 -14.49 12.30 -6.56
N LYS A 44 -14.46 13.21 -7.55
CA LYS A 44 -13.46 13.27 -8.60
C LYS A 44 -12.41 14.35 -8.40
N THR A 45 -12.68 15.33 -7.54
CA THR A 45 -11.82 16.52 -7.42
C THR A 45 -11.18 16.72 -6.05
N GLU A 46 -11.79 16.26 -4.96
CA GLU A 46 -11.25 16.47 -3.59
C GLU A 46 -9.84 15.90 -3.44
N SER A 47 -9.63 14.64 -3.87
CA SER A 47 -8.31 14.00 -3.82
C SER A 47 -7.22 14.76 -4.58
N LEU A 48 -7.57 15.49 -5.65
CA LEU A 48 -6.62 16.32 -6.40
C LEU A 48 -6.38 17.65 -5.71
N ARG A 49 -7.44 18.28 -5.17
CA ARG A 49 -7.35 19.56 -4.45
C ARG A 49 -6.58 19.42 -3.13
N ALA A 50 -6.58 18.23 -2.54
CA ALA A 50 -5.85 17.91 -1.33
C ALA A 50 -4.35 17.62 -1.53
N LEU A 51 -3.84 17.62 -2.78
CA LEU A 51 -2.42 17.40 -3.05
C LEU A 51 -1.58 18.62 -2.63
N ASP A 52 -0.36 18.35 -2.17
CA ASP A 52 0.59 19.42 -1.84
C ASP A 52 0.89 20.30 -3.06
N GLY A 53 0.79 21.62 -2.87
CA GLY A 53 0.96 22.62 -3.93
C GLY A 53 -0.24 22.75 -4.88
N ALA A 54 -1.33 22.00 -4.69
CA ALA A 54 -2.51 22.10 -5.55
C ALA A 54 -3.21 23.45 -5.42
N LYS A 55 -3.26 24.03 -4.23
CA LYS A 55 -3.91 25.32 -3.99
C LYS A 55 -3.32 26.44 -4.85
N GLU A 56 -2.00 26.39 -5.09
CA GLU A 56 -1.26 27.40 -5.83
C GLU A 56 -1.12 27.05 -7.32
N ARG A 57 -0.98 25.77 -7.66
CA ARG A 57 -0.51 25.34 -8.99
C ARG A 57 -1.43 24.34 -9.70
N LEU A 58 -2.50 23.86 -9.09
CA LEU A 58 -3.48 23.00 -9.75
C LEU A 58 -4.67 23.82 -10.26
N HIS A 59 -4.92 23.74 -11.56
CA HIS A 59 -6.08 24.35 -12.20
C HIS A 59 -6.95 23.25 -12.80
N LEU A 60 -8.17 23.10 -12.29
CA LEU A 60 -9.13 22.12 -12.80
C LEU A 60 -9.97 22.71 -13.93
N TYR A 61 -10.04 22.00 -15.05
CA TYR A 61 -10.84 22.36 -16.22
C TYR A 61 -11.91 21.31 -16.48
N LYS A 62 -13.09 21.75 -16.87
CA LYS A 62 -14.12 20.87 -17.42
C LYS A 62 -13.76 20.53 -18.86
N ALA A 63 -13.63 19.25 -19.19
CA ALA A 63 -13.48 18.80 -20.58
C ALA A 63 -14.08 17.40 -20.77
N ASN A 64 -14.47 17.09 -22.01
CA ASN A 64 -15.05 15.81 -22.38
C ASN A 64 -14.40 15.30 -23.67
N LEU A 65 -13.88 14.08 -23.65
CA LEU A 65 -13.21 13.45 -24.79
C LEU A 65 -14.02 13.52 -26.09
N LEU A 66 -15.35 13.44 -26.00
CA LEU A 66 -16.24 13.38 -27.16
C LEU A 66 -16.79 14.74 -27.59
N GLU A 67 -16.47 15.80 -26.84
CA GLU A 67 -16.85 17.17 -27.18
C GLU A 67 -15.68 17.85 -27.89
N GLU A 68 -15.82 18.05 -29.21
CA GLU A 68 -14.78 18.64 -30.04
C GLU A 68 -14.38 20.03 -29.54
N GLY A 69 -13.08 20.29 -29.43
CA GLY A 69 -12.54 21.57 -28.95
C GLY A 69 -12.61 21.78 -27.44
N SER A 70 -13.19 20.86 -26.67
CA SER A 70 -13.25 20.98 -25.20
C SER A 70 -11.89 21.00 -24.50
N PHE A 71 -10.80 20.65 -25.21
CA PHE A 71 -9.44 20.73 -24.71
C PHE A 71 -8.67 21.97 -25.17
N ASP A 72 -9.23 22.80 -26.06
CA ASP A 72 -8.51 23.94 -26.65
C ASP A 72 -8.04 24.93 -25.57
N ALA A 73 -8.91 25.28 -24.62
CA ALA A 73 -8.59 26.23 -23.56
C ALA A 73 -7.61 25.68 -22.50
N VAL A 74 -7.61 24.37 -22.26
CA VAL A 74 -6.76 23.77 -21.21
C VAL A 74 -5.33 23.53 -21.69
N VAL A 75 -5.13 23.24 -22.98
CA VAL A 75 -3.79 23.02 -23.53
C VAL A 75 -3.07 24.32 -23.88
N ASP A 76 -3.80 25.44 -24.03
CA ASP A 76 -3.22 26.76 -24.27
C ASP A 76 -2.17 27.13 -23.22
N GLY A 77 -1.03 27.65 -23.69
CA GLY A 77 0.12 28.02 -22.85
C GLY A 77 0.84 26.86 -22.15
N CYS A 78 0.49 25.60 -22.43
CA CYS A 78 1.23 24.45 -21.91
C CYS A 78 2.49 24.17 -22.75
N GLU A 79 3.53 23.66 -22.09
CA GLU A 79 4.73 23.10 -22.75
C GLU A 79 4.60 21.61 -23.02
N GLY A 80 3.74 20.92 -22.27
CA GLY A 80 3.53 19.48 -22.37
C GLY A 80 2.08 19.09 -22.14
N VAL A 81 1.64 18.04 -22.83
CA VAL A 81 0.31 17.47 -22.64
C VAL A 81 0.43 15.97 -22.35
N PHE A 82 -0.13 15.55 -21.23
CA PHE A 82 -0.22 14.16 -20.81
C PHE A 82 -1.64 13.66 -21.07
N HIS A 83 -1.81 12.92 -22.16
CA HIS A 83 -3.10 12.35 -22.51
C HIS A 83 -3.28 10.97 -21.86
N THR A 84 -3.88 10.96 -20.67
CA THR A 84 -4.17 9.74 -19.89
C THR A 84 -5.64 9.31 -19.96
N ALA A 85 -6.52 10.18 -20.47
CA ALA A 85 -7.96 9.96 -20.45
C ALA A 85 -8.37 8.98 -21.55
N SER A 86 -8.88 7.81 -21.17
CA SER A 86 -9.37 6.81 -22.11
C SER A 86 -10.45 5.94 -21.43
N PRO A 87 -11.48 5.50 -22.15
CA PRO A 87 -12.43 4.52 -21.63
C PRO A 87 -11.72 3.21 -21.26
N VAL A 88 -12.03 2.68 -20.09
CA VAL A 88 -11.57 1.36 -19.65
C VAL A 88 -12.80 0.54 -19.30
N ILE A 89 -13.34 -0.14 -20.32
CA ILE A 89 -14.54 -0.97 -20.21
C ILE A 89 -14.14 -2.39 -20.61
N LEU A 90 -14.29 -3.34 -19.67
CA LEU A 90 -13.88 -4.73 -19.88
C LEU A 90 -15.00 -5.60 -20.50
N SER A 91 -16.26 -5.15 -20.41
CA SER A 91 -17.41 -5.84 -21.00
C SER A 91 -18.44 -4.82 -21.47
N THR A 92 -18.87 -4.96 -22.72
CA THR A 92 -19.93 -4.16 -23.35
C THR A 92 -20.58 -4.96 -24.47
N ASN A 93 -21.87 -4.69 -24.73
CA ASN A 93 -22.60 -5.21 -25.87
C ASN A 93 -22.39 -4.37 -27.14
N GLU A 94 -21.92 -3.12 -27.02
CA GLU A 94 -21.73 -2.14 -28.10
C GLU A 94 -20.27 -1.67 -28.16
N PRO A 95 -19.29 -2.58 -28.42
CA PRO A 95 -17.86 -2.28 -28.33
C PRO A 95 -17.41 -1.14 -29.25
N GLN A 96 -18.08 -0.95 -30.39
CA GLN A 96 -17.77 0.15 -31.30
C GLN A 96 -18.07 1.49 -30.63
N ALA A 97 -19.30 1.68 -30.12
CA ALA A 97 -19.78 2.95 -29.59
C ALA A 97 -19.21 3.26 -28.19
N ASP A 98 -19.03 2.24 -27.36
CA ASP A 98 -18.64 2.43 -25.95
C ASP A 98 -17.12 2.51 -25.76
N LEU A 99 -16.33 1.93 -26.66
CA LEU A 99 -14.90 1.69 -26.43
C LEU A 99 -14.02 2.15 -27.59
N ILE A 100 -14.25 1.64 -28.80
CA ILE A 100 -13.39 1.93 -29.96
C ILE A 100 -13.54 3.41 -30.39
N ASP A 101 -14.75 3.84 -30.69
CA ASP A 101 -15.03 5.21 -31.13
C ASP A 101 -14.56 6.24 -30.10
N PRO A 102 -14.88 6.11 -28.80
CA PRO A 102 -14.44 7.09 -27.81
C PRO A 102 -12.92 7.12 -27.61
N ALA A 103 -12.24 5.97 -27.69
CA ALA A 103 -10.79 5.91 -27.59
C ALA A 103 -10.11 6.65 -28.75
N VAL A 104 -10.54 6.40 -29.99
CA VAL A 104 -9.96 7.03 -31.19
C VAL A 104 -10.35 8.52 -31.26
N LYS A 105 -11.63 8.84 -31.16
CA LYS A 105 -12.14 10.22 -31.24
C LYS A 105 -11.57 11.08 -30.11
N GLY A 106 -11.52 10.56 -28.89
CA GLY A 106 -10.96 11.25 -27.74
C GLY A 106 -9.47 11.58 -27.92
N THR A 107 -8.69 10.60 -28.39
CA THR A 107 -7.26 10.79 -28.66
C THR A 107 -7.03 11.86 -29.72
N LEU A 108 -7.74 11.77 -30.84
CA LEU A 108 -7.63 12.76 -31.92
C LEU A 108 -8.11 14.15 -31.50
N ASN A 109 -9.16 14.24 -30.66
CA ASN A 109 -9.66 15.52 -30.16
C ASN A 109 -8.58 16.26 -29.36
N VAL A 110 -7.90 15.56 -28.44
CA VAL A 110 -6.80 16.14 -27.66
C VAL A 110 -5.63 16.55 -28.56
N LEU A 111 -5.24 15.70 -29.52
CA LEU A 111 -4.14 16.00 -30.44
C LEU A 111 -4.44 17.18 -31.36
N LYS A 112 -5.68 17.31 -31.85
CA LYS A 112 -6.14 18.49 -32.60
C LYS A 112 -6.06 19.78 -31.78
N SER A 113 -6.36 19.73 -30.48
CA SER A 113 -6.15 20.90 -29.61
C SER A 113 -4.66 21.21 -29.45
N CYS A 114 -3.81 20.19 -29.36
CA CYS A 114 -2.36 20.38 -29.23
C CYS A 114 -1.73 20.99 -30.49
N GLU A 115 -2.15 20.56 -31.68
CA GLU A 115 -1.65 21.04 -32.97
C GLU A 115 -1.82 22.57 -33.13
N LYS A 116 -2.89 23.14 -32.56
CA LYS A 116 -3.18 24.57 -32.59
C LYS A 116 -2.26 25.41 -31.68
N VAL A 117 -1.47 24.81 -30.78
CA VAL A 117 -0.75 25.52 -29.71
C VAL A 117 0.77 25.40 -29.88
N PRO A 118 1.45 26.46 -30.37
CA PRO A 118 2.89 26.41 -30.66
C PRO A 118 3.81 26.22 -29.44
N SER A 119 3.32 26.48 -28.22
CA SER A 119 4.13 26.31 -27.00
C SER A 119 4.33 24.85 -26.60
N ILE A 120 3.50 23.94 -27.13
CA ILE A 120 3.58 22.51 -26.81
C ILE A 120 4.82 21.92 -27.47
N LYS A 121 5.72 21.40 -26.64
CA LYS A 121 6.98 20.79 -27.06
C LYS A 121 6.86 19.29 -27.23
N ARG A 122 6.00 18.64 -26.45
CA ARG A 122 5.80 17.18 -26.48
C ARG A 122 4.43 16.79 -25.95
N VAL A 123 3.84 15.77 -26.58
CA VAL A 123 2.66 15.08 -26.09
C VAL A 123 3.06 13.68 -25.62
N VAL A 124 2.67 13.32 -24.40
CA VAL A 124 2.87 11.98 -23.84
C VAL A 124 1.52 11.29 -23.68
N VAL A 125 1.29 10.21 -24.42
CA VAL A 125 0.02 9.46 -24.42
C VAL A 125 0.15 8.20 -23.59
N THR A 126 -0.81 7.94 -22.70
CA THR A 126 -0.94 6.64 -22.02
C THR A 126 -1.60 5.63 -22.97
N SER A 127 -0.79 4.78 -23.59
CA SER A 127 -1.24 3.60 -24.34
C SER A 127 -1.36 2.40 -23.39
N SER A 128 -1.03 1.18 -23.83
CA SER A 128 -1.10 -0.04 -23.03
C SER A 128 -0.24 -1.15 -23.61
N MET A 129 0.20 -2.10 -22.77
CA MET A 129 0.73 -3.38 -23.25
C MET A 129 -0.28 -4.18 -24.09
N ALA A 130 -1.57 -3.79 -24.06
CA ALA A 130 -2.59 -4.30 -24.97
C ALA A 130 -2.24 -4.06 -26.45
N SER A 131 -1.58 -2.96 -26.82
CA SER A 131 -1.17 -2.71 -28.22
C SER A 131 0.18 -3.35 -28.58
N VAL A 132 0.83 -4.05 -27.65
CA VAL A 132 2.19 -4.63 -27.81
C VAL A 132 2.14 -6.16 -27.86
N SER A 133 1.56 -6.78 -26.83
CA SER A 133 1.80 -8.20 -26.52
C SER A 133 0.82 -9.23 -27.11
N TYR A 134 -0.25 -8.83 -27.79
CA TYR A 134 -1.29 -9.75 -28.30
C TYR A 134 -1.04 -10.14 -29.77
N THR A 135 -0.03 -10.97 -30.02
CA THR A 135 0.38 -11.36 -31.39
C THR A 135 -0.22 -12.68 -31.89
N GLY A 136 -1.00 -13.37 -31.05
CA GLY A 136 -1.49 -14.73 -31.32
C GLY A 136 -0.43 -15.82 -31.25
N LYS A 137 0.84 -15.48 -31.06
CA LYS A 137 1.94 -16.42 -30.82
C LYS A 137 1.97 -16.82 -29.35
N LEU A 138 2.29 -18.08 -29.09
CA LEU A 138 2.58 -18.53 -27.73
C LEU A 138 3.88 -17.87 -27.27
N LEU A 139 3.82 -17.15 -26.15
CA LEU A 139 4.99 -16.55 -25.52
C LEU A 139 5.58 -17.57 -24.55
N THR A 140 6.88 -17.78 -24.62
CA THR A 140 7.64 -18.75 -23.81
C THR A 140 8.66 -18.01 -22.92
N PRO A 141 9.24 -18.68 -21.90
CA PRO A 141 10.12 -18.01 -20.93
C PRO A 141 11.38 -17.36 -21.52
N ASP A 142 11.82 -17.81 -22.68
CA ASP A 142 12.95 -17.25 -23.45
C ASP A 142 12.58 -16.03 -24.30
N VAL A 143 11.29 -15.70 -24.42
CA VAL A 143 10.82 -14.55 -25.18
C VAL A 143 10.87 -13.29 -24.32
N VAL A 144 11.55 -12.27 -24.85
CA VAL A 144 11.52 -10.90 -24.33
C VAL A 144 10.68 -10.04 -25.28
N VAL A 145 9.53 -9.58 -24.80
CA VAL A 145 8.67 -8.63 -25.54
C VAL A 145 9.19 -7.22 -25.31
N ASP A 146 9.34 -6.44 -26.39
CA ASP A 146 9.80 -5.05 -26.32
C ASP A 146 8.91 -4.12 -27.18
N GLU A 147 9.34 -2.87 -27.33
CA GLU A 147 8.60 -1.84 -28.06
C GLU A 147 8.54 -2.03 -29.58
N THR A 148 9.29 -2.99 -30.14
CA THR A 148 9.23 -3.36 -31.55
C THR A 148 8.03 -4.27 -31.86
N TRP A 149 7.39 -4.83 -30.83
CA TRP A 149 6.24 -5.71 -30.96
C TRP A 149 4.94 -4.92 -31.09
N PHE A 150 4.07 -5.35 -32.00
CA PHE A 150 2.73 -4.81 -32.17
C PHE A 150 1.72 -5.95 -32.07
N SER A 151 0.61 -5.67 -31.40
CA SER A 151 -0.49 -6.64 -31.32
C SER A 151 -1.13 -6.86 -32.68
N ASP A 152 -1.48 -8.11 -32.97
CA ASP A 152 -2.04 -8.51 -34.24
C ASP A 152 -3.55 -8.27 -34.25
N LEU A 153 -4.00 -7.35 -35.10
CA LEU A 153 -5.41 -6.93 -35.15
C LEU A 153 -6.33 -8.10 -35.53
N ALA A 154 -5.96 -8.90 -36.54
CA ALA A 154 -6.77 -10.01 -37.01
C ALA A 154 -6.97 -11.08 -35.93
N PHE A 155 -5.91 -11.38 -35.16
CA PHE A 155 -5.97 -12.24 -33.99
C PHE A 155 -6.92 -11.66 -32.94
N CYS A 156 -6.77 -10.37 -32.61
CA CYS A 156 -7.60 -9.72 -31.61
C CYS A 156 -9.09 -9.69 -31.99
N GLU A 157 -9.40 -9.44 -33.27
CA GLU A 157 -10.76 -9.49 -33.83
C GLU A 157 -11.34 -10.91 -33.75
N SER A 158 -10.56 -11.93 -34.12
CA SER A 158 -11.00 -13.33 -34.05
C SER A 158 -11.35 -13.78 -32.62
N LYS A 159 -10.71 -13.15 -31.61
CA LYS A 159 -10.92 -13.39 -30.19
C LYS A 159 -11.88 -12.39 -29.54
N LYS A 160 -12.40 -11.42 -30.30
CA LYS A 160 -13.28 -10.34 -29.82
C LYS A 160 -12.68 -9.56 -28.64
N LEU A 161 -11.36 -9.31 -28.68
CA LEU A 161 -10.64 -8.57 -27.64
C LEU A 161 -10.84 -7.05 -27.82
N TRP A 162 -12.08 -6.58 -27.65
CA TRP A 162 -12.48 -5.21 -28.00
C TRP A 162 -11.67 -4.11 -27.30
N TYR A 163 -11.29 -4.31 -26.04
CA TYR A 163 -10.39 -3.38 -25.34
C TYR A 163 -9.02 -3.29 -26.01
N VAL A 164 -8.45 -4.43 -26.38
CA VAL A 164 -7.17 -4.49 -27.10
C VAL A 164 -7.27 -3.76 -28.43
N ILE A 165 -8.32 -4.05 -29.21
CA ILE A 165 -8.58 -3.41 -30.51
C ILE A 165 -8.70 -1.88 -30.36
N SER A 166 -9.42 -1.41 -29.34
CA SER A 166 -9.57 0.03 -29.08
C SER A 166 -8.24 0.73 -28.82
N LYS A 167 -7.32 0.06 -28.09
CA LYS A 167 -5.99 0.60 -27.80
C LYS A 167 -5.08 0.57 -29.01
N ILE A 168 -5.17 -0.47 -29.86
CA ILE A 168 -4.46 -0.52 -31.14
C ILE A 168 -4.88 0.68 -32.01
N PHE A 169 -6.18 0.85 -32.26
CA PHE A 169 -6.65 1.91 -33.14
C PHE A 169 -6.39 3.32 -32.59
N ALA A 170 -6.52 3.53 -31.27
CA ALA A 170 -6.23 4.83 -30.67
C ALA A 170 -4.74 5.21 -30.81
N GLU A 171 -3.83 4.25 -30.59
CA GLU A 171 -2.40 4.48 -30.73
C GLU A 171 -1.97 4.69 -32.19
N GLU A 172 -2.48 3.88 -33.13
CA GLU A 172 -2.21 4.06 -34.56
C GLU A 172 -2.70 5.42 -35.06
N ALA A 173 -3.90 5.84 -34.64
CA ALA A 173 -4.45 7.15 -34.95
C ALA A 173 -3.59 8.28 -34.37
N ALA A 174 -3.09 8.13 -33.14
CA ALA A 174 -2.20 9.10 -32.51
C ALA A 174 -0.89 9.26 -33.27
N TRP A 175 -0.20 8.15 -33.59
CA TRP A 175 1.06 8.18 -34.33
C TRP A 175 0.90 8.74 -35.74
N ARG A 176 -0.17 8.36 -36.45
CA ARG A 176 -0.46 8.90 -37.79
C ARG A 176 -0.67 10.41 -37.72
N PHE A 177 -1.55 10.87 -36.84
CA PHE A 177 -1.85 12.29 -36.69
C PHE A 177 -0.60 13.10 -36.27
N ALA A 178 0.17 12.59 -35.31
CA ALA A 178 1.37 13.26 -34.84
C ALA A 178 2.41 13.40 -35.95
N LYS A 179 2.62 12.35 -36.76
CA LYS A 179 3.53 12.38 -37.90
C LYS A 179 3.07 13.38 -38.97
N GLU A 180 1.79 13.42 -39.28
CA GLU A 180 1.21 14.31 -40.31
C GLU A 180 1.28 15.80 -39.90
N ASN A 181 1.23 16.09 -38.59
CA ASN A 181 1.15 17.44 -38.06
C ASN A 181 2.43 17.89 -37.31
N GLY A 182 3.52 17.12 -37.39
CA GLY A 182 4.81 17.47 -36.79
C GLY A 182 4.80 17.53 -35.25
N ILE A 183 3.95 16.75 -34.59
CA ILE A 183 3.88 16.68 -33.12
C ILE A 183 4.94 15.70 -32.61
N ASP A 184 5.78 16.13 -31.66
CA ASP A 184 6.65 15.23 -30.89
C ASP A 184 5.79 14.40 -29.92
N LEU A 185 5.67 13.11 -30.22
CA LEU A 185 4.82 12.15 -29.52
C LEU A 185 5.65 11.06 -28.86
N VAL A 186 5.33 10.77 -27.59
CA VAL A 186 5.83 9.60 -26.86
C VAL A 186 4.65 8.81 -26.30
N THR A 187 4.69 7.48 -26.36
CA THR A 187 3.65 6.62 -25.81
C THR A 187 4.18 5.75 -24.67
N ILE A 188 3.44 5.70 -23.56
CA ILE A 188 3.74 4.87 -22.38
C ILE A 188 2.79 3.67 -22.37
N HIS A 189 3.32 2.46 -22.26
CA HIS A 189 2.57 1.21 -22.39
C HIS A 189 2.59 0.43 -21.08
N PRO A 190 1.77 0.82 -20.10
CA PRO A 190 1.67 0.08 -18.85
C PRO A 190 0.98 -1.28 -19.06
N GLY A 191 1.37 -2.24 -18.23
CA GLY A 191 0.59 -3.45 -17.98
C GLY A 191 -0.60 -3.21 -17.03
N PHE A 192 -0.90 -4.19 -16.17
CA PHE A 192 -1.78 -4.02 -15.03
C PHE A 192 -1.16 -3.08 -14.01
N VAL A 193 -1.69 -1.85 -13.97
CA VAL A 193 -1.30 -0.83 -13.01
C VAL A 193 -1.93 -1.11 -11.65
N ILE A 194 -1.09 -1.25 -10.64
CA ILE A 194 -1.43 -1.50 -9.24
C ILE A 194 -0.69 -0.48 -8.34
N GLY A 195 -0.89 -0.52 -7.02
CA GLY A 195 -0.25 0.44 -6.09
C GLY A 195 -1.24 1.42 -5.46
N PRO A 196 -0.81 2.42 -4.69
CA PRO A 196 -1.73 3.10 -3.78
C PRO A 196 -2.75 4.00 -4.48
N LEU A 197 -4.00 4.02 -4.03
CA LEU A 197 -5.03 4.93 -4.54
C LEU A 197 -5.00 6.28 -3.82
N LEU A 198 -5.00 7.36 -4.59
CA LEU A 198 -5.25 8.73 -4.07
C LEU A 198 -6.75 9.05 -4.01
N GLN A 199 -7.52 8.44 -4.92
CA GLN A 199 -8.95 8.69 -5.11
C GLN A 199 -9.83 7.64 -4.42
N PRO A 200 -11.11 7.93 -4.16
CA PRO A 200 -12.00 7.00 -3.49
C PRO A 200 -12.48 5.82 -4.34
N THR A 201 -12.22 5.83 -5.63
CA THR A 201 -12.74 4.81 -6.57
C THR A 201 -11.65 3.84 -6.98
N LEU A 202 -11.97 2.54 -6.96
CA LEU A 202 -11.11 1.51 -7.55
C LEU A 202 -10.93 1.77 -9.06
N SER A 203 -9.75 1.41 -9.57
CA SER A 203 -9.52 1.38 -11.00
C SER A 203 -9.93 0.00 -11.54
N PRO A 204 -10.34 -0.11 -12.82
CA PRO A 204 -10.68 -1.41 -13.40
C PRO A 204 -9.56 -2.45 -13.31
N SER A 205 -8.30 -2.02 -13.39
CA SER A 205 -7.14 -2.90 -13.17
C SER A 205 -7.14 -3.51 -11.77
N VAL A 206 -7.47 -2.72 -10.74
CA VAL A 206 -7.53 -3.17 -9.34
C VAL A 206 -8.78 -4.03 -9.10
N GLU A 207 -9.89 -3.75 -9.79
CA GLU A 207 -11.13 -4.53 -9.70
C GLU A 207 -10.95 -5.99 -10.14
N VAL A 208 -10.14 -6.25 -11.17
CA VAL A 208 -9.83 -7.63 -11.60
C VAL A 208 -9.25 -8.46 -10.46
N PHE A 209 -8.30 -7.90 -9.71
CA PHE A 209 -7.68 -8.60 -8.59
C PHE A 209 -8.58 -8.62 -7.36
N ALA A 210 -9.35 -7.56 -7.13
CA ALA A 210 -10.37 -7.51 -6.08
C ALA A 210 -11.40 -8.64 -6.24
N HIS A 211 -11.84 -8.90 -7.47
CA HIS A 211 -12.76 -9.99 -7.78
C HIS A 211 -12.15 -11.36 -7.44
N CYS A 212 -10.88 -11.58 -7.82
CA CYS A 212 -10.19 -12.84 -7.54
C CYS A 212 -10.11 -13.16 -6.04
N ILE A 213 -10.00 -12.14 -5.18
CA ILE A 213 -9.83 -12.32 -3.73
C ILE A 213 -11.10 -12.05 -2.92
N ASN A 214 -12.23 -11.82 -3.60
CA ASN A 214 -13.53 -11.58 -2.99
C ASN A 214 -14.56 -12.63 -3.45
N GLY A 215 -14.23 -13.91 -3.22
CA GLY A 215 -15.17 -15.02 -3.41
C GLY A 215 -15.26 -15.58 -4.83
N ALA A 216 -14.29 -15.27 -5.70
CA ALA A 216 -14.15 -16.01 -6.95
C ALA A 216 -13.85 -17.49 -6.66
N GLN A 217 -14.47 -18.40 -7.41
CA GLN A 217 -14.23 -19.84 -7.30
C GLN A 217 -13.01 -20.29 -8.12
N THR A 218 -12.69 -19.53 -9.17
CA THR A 218 -11.58 -19.83 -10.07
C THR A 218 -10.76 -18.58 -10.35
N PHE A 219 -9.52 -18.77 -10.81
CA PHE A 219 -8.67 -17.70 -11.33
C PHE A 219 -8.35 -17.88 -12.82
N PRO A 220 -8.07 -16.80 -13.56
CA PRO A 220 -7.75 -16.90 -14.98
C PRO A 220 -6.44 -17.67 -15.24
N ASN A 221 -6.42 -18.49 -16.30
CA ASN A 221 -5.19 -19.07 -16.84
C ASN A 221 -4.49 -18.02 -17.72
N ASP A 222 -3.83 -17.02 -17.10
CA ASP A 222 -3.18 -15.93 -17.82
C ASP A 222 -2.05 -15.29 -17.01
N ASN A 223 -1.17 -14.57 -17.72
CA ASN A 223 -0.05 -13.83 -17.14
C ASN A 223 -0.38 -12.35 -16.93
N CYS A 224 -0.25 -11.89 -15.70
CA CYS A 224 -0.36 -10.51 -15.29
C CYS A 224 0.98 -9.79 -15.49
N LYS A 225 0.97 -8.77 -16.36
CA LYS A 225 2.07 -7.82 -16.54
C LYS A 225 1.95 -6.70 -15.51
N PHE A 226 2.55 -6.79 -14.34
CA PHE A 226 2.37 -5.81 -13.26
C PHE A 226 3.31 -4.61 -13.37
N VAL A 227 2.82 -3.44 -12.97
CA VAL A 227 3.61 -2.22 -12.78
C VAL A 227 2.97 -1.34 -11.70
N ASP A 228 3.79 -0.71 -10.85
CA ASP A 228 3.29 0.24 -9.85
C ASP A 228 2.87 1.56 -10.51
N VAL A 229 1.77 2.15 -10.06
CA VAL A 229 1.24 3.43 -10.56
C VAL A 229 2.25 4.57 -10.44
N ARG A 230 3.12 4.55 -9.43
CA ARG A 230 4.18 5.53 -9.24
C ARG A 230 5.25 5.40 -10.31
N ASP A 231 5.60 4.19 -10.71
CA ASP A 231 6.54 3.95 -11.81
C ASP A 231 5.96 4.46 -13.12
N VAL A 232 4.67 4.19 -13.37
CA VAL A 232 3.96 4.70 -14.56
C VAL A 232 3.93 6.22 -14.57
N ALA A 233 3.58 6.87 -13.46
CA ALA A 233 3.53 8.32 -13.35
C ALA A 233 4.92 8.95 -13.55
N ASN A 234 5.96 8.41 -12.90
CA ASN A 234 7.34 8.87 -13.10
C ASN A 234 7.82 8.64 -14.54
N ALA A 235 7.39 7.56 -15.21
CA ALA A 235 7.74 7.31 -16.61
C ALA A 235 7.13 8.35 -17.55
N HIS A 236 5.91 8.82 -17.27
CA HIS A 236 5.33 9.93 -18.03
C HIS A 236 6.16 11.20 -17.84
N VAL A 237 6.50 11.55 -16.60
CA VAL A 237 7.34 12.72 -16.30
C VAL A 237 8.71 12.60 -16.97
N GLY A 238 9.38 11.46 -16.83
CA GLY A 238 10.69 11.20 -17.44
C GLY A 238 10.64 11.28 -18.96
N ALA A 239 9.60 10.72 -19.60
CA ALA A 239 9.39 10.81 -21.04
C ALA A 239 9.16 12.25 -21.53
N PHE A 240 8.55 13.10 -20.70
CA PHE A 240 8.40 14.52 -21.03
C PHE A 240 9.70 15.29 -20.83
N GLU A 241 10.40 15.09 -19.71
CA GLU A 241 11.59 15.87 -19.36
C GLU A 241 12.85 15.47 -20.14
N LEU A 242 12.99 14.20 -20.51
CA LEU A 242 14.16 13.71 -21.24
C LEU A 242 14.05 14.06 -22.72
N ALA A 243 14.83 15.04 -23.19
CA ALA A 243 14.77 15.51 -24.58
C ALA A 243 14.95 14.39 -25.62
N SER A 244 15.80 13.39 -25.35
CA SER A 244 16.04 12.25 -26.24
C SER A 244 14.96 11.16 -26.19
N ALA A 245 13.99 11.25 -25.27
CA ALA A 245 12.91 10.28 -25.22
C ALA A 245 12.08 10.31 -26.50
N SER A 246 11.82 9.13 -27.07
CA SER A 246 11.13 8.99 -28.35
C SER A 246 10.48 7.62 -28.50
N GLY A 247 9.40 7.58 -29.29
CA GLY A 247 8.71 6.33 -29.62
C GLY A 247 7.87 5.80 -28.46
N ARG A 248 7.83 4.47 -28.37
CA ARG A 248 7.03 3.71 -27.40
C ARG A 248 7.91 3.33 -26.19
N TYR A 249 7.30 3.09 -25.03
CA TYR A 249 7.97 2.60 -23.81
C TYR A 249 7.11 1.55 -23.12
N CYS A 250 7.62 0.32 -22.96
CA CYS A 250 6.99 -0.76 -22.20
C CYS A 250 7.19 -0.54 -20.70
N LEU A 251 6.09 -0.53 -19.93
CA LEU A 251 6.10 -0.33 -18.49
C LEU A 251 5.53 -1.56 -17.78
N VAL A 252 6.42 -2.52 -17.51
CA VAL A 252 6.13 -3.77 -16.80
C VAL A 252 7.29 -4.10 -15.86
N GLY A 253 7.03 -4.07 -14.55
CA GLY A 253 8.01 -4.45 -13.53
C GLY A 253 8.19 -5.96 -13.43
N THR A 254 7.08 -6.73 -13.44
CA THR A 254 7.12 -8.19 -13.33
C THR A 254 5.99 -8.81 -14.13
N VAL A 255 6.25 -9.97 -14.74
CA VAL A 255 5.23 -10.84 -15.33
C VAL A 255 5.06 -12.06 -14.43
N VAL A 256 3.86 -12.25 -13.88
CA VAL A 256 3.53 -13.42 -13.04
C VAL A 256 2.23 -14.03 -13.50
N HIS A 257 2.08 -15.34 -13.32
CA HIS A 257 0.79 -16.00 -13.56
C HIS A 257 -0.19 -15.66 -12.42
N PHE A 258 -1.50 -15.63 -12.68
CA PHE A 258 -2.51 -15.36 -11.64
C PHE A 258 -2.35 -16.26 -10.40
N SER A 259 -2.01 -17.54 -10.59
CA SER A 259 -1.77 -18.47 -9.48
C SER A 259 -0.59 -18.07 -8.59
N GLU A 260 0.47 -17.50 -9.16
CA GLU A 260 1.62 -17.00 -8.39
C GLU A 260 1.28 -15.70 -7.66
N PHE A 261 0.54 -14.80 -8.31
CA PHE A 261 -0.02 -13.62 -7.64
C PHE A 261 -0.87 -14.01 -6.43
N LEU A 262 -1.76 -14.99 -6.57
CA LEU A 262 -2.59 -15.46 -5.46
C LEU A 262 -1.77 -16.10 -4.34
N LYS A 263 -0.69 -16.82 -4.67
CA LYS A 263 0.27 -17.33 -3.66
C LYS A 263 0.94 -16.19 -2.89
N ILE A 264 1.34 -15.10 -3.56
CA ILE A 264 1.89 -13.91 -2.92
C ILE A 264 0.83 -13.30 -1.97
N VAL A 265 -0.42 -13.15 -2.44
CA VAL A 265 -1.51 -12.62 -1.60
C VAL A 265 -1.74 -13.51 -0.38
N HIS A 266 -1.82 -14.83 -0.55
CA HIS A 266 -2.04 -15.77 0.54
C HIS A 266 -0.89 -15.81 1.55
N LYS A 267 0.37 -15.69 1.09
CA LYS A 267 1.54 -15.55 1.97
C LYS A 267 1.40 -14.35 2.91
N HIS A 268 0.86 -13.23 2.43
CA HIS A 268 0.67 -12.03 3.24
C HIS A 268 -0.65 -12.00 4.02
N TYR A 269 -1.66 -12.75 3.55
CA TYR A 269 -2.99 -12.85 4.17
C TYR A 269 -3.49 -14.29 4.20
N PRO A 270 -2.95 -15.14 5.10
CA PRO A 270 -3.31 -16.56 5.15
C PRO A 270 -4.79 -16.82 5.42
N THR A 271 -5.47 -15.88 6.08
CA THR A 271 -6.91 -15.96 6.40
C THR A 271 -7.83 -15.58 5.23
N LEU A 272 -7.27 -15.07 4.13
CA LEU A 272 -8.01 -14.67 2.94
C LEU A 272 -8.35 -15.93 2.13
N HIS A 273 -9.63 -16.14 1.82
CA HIS A 273 -10.02 -17.18 0.86
C HIS A 273 -9.56 -16.77 -0.54
N ILE A 274 -8.66 -17.56 -1.12
CA ILE A 274 -8.21 -17.43 -2.51
C ILE A 274 -8.71 -18.61 -3.33
N PRO A 275 -9.08 -18.41 -4.61
CA PRO A 275 -9.42 -19.52 -5.49
C PRO A 275 -8.18 -20.40 -5.71
N GLU A 276 -8.35 -21.71 -5.52
CA GLU A 276 -7.30 -22.70 -5.76
C GLU A 276 -7.37 -23.31 -7.16
N LYS A 277 -8.54 -23.21 -7.80
CA LYS A 277 -8.79 -23.81 -9.11
C LYS A 277 -8.58 -22.80 -10.24
N CYS A 278 -7.88 -23.22 -11.27
CA CYS A 278 -7.81 -22.49 -12.53
C CYS A 278 -9.17 -22.52 -13.26
N GLN A 279 -9.50 -21.49 -14.04
CA GLN A 279 -10.75 -21.43 -14.81
C GLN A 279 -10.88 -22.55 -15.87
N ASP A 280 -9.76 -23.11 -16.30
CA ASP A 280 -9.68 -24.23 -17.24
C ASP A 280 -8.64 -25.25 -16.78
N ASP A 281 -8.74 -26.46 -17.33
CA ASP A 281 -7.83 -27.57 -17.01
C ASP A 281 -6.62 -27.64 -17.96
N LYS A 282 -6.32 -26.55 -18.69
CA LYS A 282 -5.19 -26.51 -19.61
C LYS A 282 -3.89 -26.28 -18.82
N PRO A 283 -2.72 -26.66 -19.38
CA PRO A 283 -1.44 -26.25 -18.82
C PRO A 283 -1.41 -24.74 -18.60
N PHE A 284 -0.76 -24.29 -17.53
CA PHE A 284 -0.60 -22.87 -17.26
C PHE A 284 0.14 -22.20 -18.42
N ILE A 285 -0.35 -21.03 -18.82
CA ILE A 285 0.30 -20.24 -19.86
C ILE A 285 1.73 -19.93 -19.41
N PRO A 286 2.76 -20.28 -20.21
CA PRO A 286 4.14 -20.03 -19.85
C PRO A 286 4.39 -18.54 -19.63
N LYS A 287 5.19 -18.22 -18.61
CA LYS A 287 5.67 -16.84 -18.41
C LYS A 287 6.59 -16.44 -19.56
N TYR A 288 6.75 -15.14 -19.75
CA TYR A 288 7.68 -14.50 -20.67
C TYR A 288 8.17 -13.20 -20.03
N GLU A 289 9.17 -12.56 -20.60
CA GLU A 289 9.69 -11.30 -20.10
C GLU A 289 9.25 -10.11 -20.95
N VAL A 290 9.25 -8.93 -20.33
CA VAL A 290 9.07 -7.66 -21.03
C VAL A 290 10.32 -6.83 -20.80
N SER A 291 10.88 -6.28 -21.87
CA SER A 291 12.07 -5.43 -21.80
C SER A 291 11.82 -4.21 -20.92
N LYS A 292 12.83 -3.89 -20.12
CA LYS A 292 12.85 -2.73 -19.21
C LYS A 292 13.86 -1.68 -19.65
N GLU A 293 14.58 -1.92 -20.74
CA GLU A 293 15.74 -1.11 -21.14
C GLU A 293 15.35 0.34 -21.41
N LYS A 294 14.30 0.57 -22.22
CA LYS A 294 13.83 1.92 -22.51
C LYS A 294 13.24 2.60 -21.27
N ALA A 295 12.49 1.89 -20.44
CA ALA A 295 11.95 2.45 -19.20
C ALA A 295 13.06 2.88 -18.23
N LYS A 296 14.13 2.09 -18.09
CA LYS A 296 15.32 2.46 -17.30
C LYS A 296 16.00 3.72 -17.84
N ALA A 297 16.01 3.91 -19.16
CA ALA A 297 16.54 5.15 -19.76
C ALA A 297 15.72 6.40 -19.39
N LEU A 298 14.46 6.26 -18.96
CA LEU A 298 13.65 7.34 -18.38
C LEU A 298 13.90 7.55 -16.88
N GLY A 299 14.84 6.81 -16.28
CA GLY A 299 15.14 6.84 -14.85
C GLY A 299 14.18 6.00 -13.99
N ILE A 300 13.51 5.00 -14.59
CA ILE A 300 12.59 4.13 -13.86
C ILE A 300 13.33 2.97 -13.23
N ASP A 301 13.30 2.94 -11.90
CA ASP A 301 13.63 1.78 -11.10
C ASP A 301 12.32 1.15 -10.63
N PHE A 302 12.01 -0.03 -11.16
CA PHE A 302 10.70 -0.65 -10.98
C PHE A 302 10.51 -1.14 -9.55
N ILE A 303 9.39 -0.76 -8.94
CA ILE A 303 9.02 -1.23 -7.62
C ILE A 303 8.68 -2.73 -7.73
N PRO A 304 9.39 -3.60 -6.98
CA PRO A 304 9.19 -5.04 -7.07
C PRO A 304 7.79 -5.43 -6.56
N LEU A 305 7.19 -6.44 -7.18
CA LEU A 305 5.88 -6.95 -6.79
C LEU A 305 5.88 -7.53 -5.36
N ASP A 306 6.98 -8.17 -4.98
CA ASP A 306 7.15 -8.96 -3.75
C ASP A 306 8.06 -8.31 -2.69
N GLY A 307 8.95 -7.38 -3.09
CA GLY A 307 10.08 -6.88 -2.27
C GLY A 307 9.74 -6.16 -0.96
N SER A 308 8.48 -6.18 -0.51
CA SER A 308 8.07 -5.71 0.83
C SER A 308 6.66 -6.18 1.24
N GLY A 309 6.01 -7.09 0.49
CA GLY A 309 4.59 -7.37 0.66
C GLY A 309 3.67 -6.17 0.42
N TYR A 310 4.21 -5.04 -0.03
CA TYR A 310 3.54 -3.75 -0.07
C TYR A 310 2.32 -3.75 -0.98
N ILE A 311 2.40 -4.40 -2.13
CA ILE A 311 1.33 -4.35 -3.14
C ILE A 311 0.18 -5.29 -2.78
N ALA A 312 0.47 -6.53 -2.40
CA ALA A 312 -0.54 -7.47 -1.90
C ALA A 312 -1.16 -6.95 -0.60
N SER A 313 -0.34 -6.37 0.29
CA SER A 313 -0.81 -5.73 1.53
C SER A 313 -1.66 -4.51 1.29
N TRP A 314 -1.24 -3.66 0.36
CA TRP A 314 -2.00 -2.50 -0.03
C TRP A 314 -3.36 -2.90 -0.62
N LEU A 315 -3.38 -3.86 -1.56
CA LEU A 315 -4.61 -4.29 -2.22
C LEU A 315 -5.62 -4.84 -1.21
N VAL A 316 -5.20 -5.71 -0.28
CA VAL A 316 -6.10 -6.27 0.74
C VAL A 316 -6.55 -5.20 1.75
N LYS A 317 -5.64 -4.35 2.25
CA LYS A 317 -6.00 -3.23 3.14
C LYS A 317 -7.01 -2.29 2.50
N LEU A 318 -6.83 -1.99 1.22
CA LEU A 318 -7.74 -1.15 0.45
C LEU A 318 -9.14 -1.78 0.36
N LEU A 319 -9.22 -3.07 0.03
CA LEU A 319 -10.51 -3.76 -0.09
C LEU A 319 -11.26 -3.76 1.24
N LEU A 320 -10.56 -4.03 2.35
CA LEU A 320 -11.13 -3.94 3.70
C LEU A 320 -11.61 -2.52 4.03
N GLN A 321 -10.82 -1.49 3.74
CA GLN A 321 -11.19 -0.08 3.94
C GLN A 321 -12.41 0.35 3.11
N ARG A 322 -12.65 -0.29 1.97
CA ARG A 322 -13.77 0.01 1.05
C ARG A 322 -15.02 -0.80 1.33
N GLY A 323 -15.03 -1.61 2.39
CA GLY A 323 -16.18 -2.43 2.78
C GLY A 323 -16.37 -3.69 1.92
N TYR A 324 -15.36 -4.10 1.15
CA TYR A 324 -15.37 -5.43 0.55
C TYR A 324 -15.17 -6.46 1.66
N THR A 325 -16.17 -7.31 1.84
CA THR A 325 -16.15 -8.39 2.83
C THR A 325 -15.31 -9.54 2.32
N VAL A 326 -14.09 -9.67 2.83
CA VAL A 326 -13.39 -10.96 2.79
C VAL A 326 -14.23 -11.94 3.61
N LYS A 327 -14.80 -12.97 2.97
CA LYS A 327 -15.54 -14.01 3.71
C LYS A 327 -14.56 -14.78 4.60
N PRO A 328 -14.77 -14.83 5.92
CA PRO A 328 -14.05 -15.76 6.77
C PRO A 328 -14.37 -17.20 6.36
N LEU A 329 -13.38 -18.09 6.49
CA LEU A 329 -13.46 -19.52 6.17
C LEU A 329 -14.69 -20.21 6.79
N SER A 330 -15.19 -19.68 7.92
CA SER A 330 -16.33 -20.20 8.68
C SER A 330 -17.68 -20.18 7.93
N THR A 331 -17.78 -19.54 6.76
CA THR A 331 -19.05 -19.39 6.03
C THR A 331 -19.27 -20.37 4.88
N VAL A 332 -18.35 -21.32 4.64
CA VAL A 332 -18.41 -22.27 3.50
C VAL A 332 -18.28 -23.74 3.91
N LEU A 333 -18.08 -24.05 5.19
CA LEU A 333 -17.84 -25.43 5.64
C LEU A 333 -19.15 -26.17 5.95
N ASP A 334 -19.32 -27.34 5.33
CA ASP A 334 -20.34 -28.31 5.72
C ASP A 334 -19.82 -29.09 6.93
N LEU A 335 -20.38 -28.80 8.11
CA LEU A 335 -19.98 -29.40 9.39
C LEU A 335 -20.24 -30.92 9.45
N ASN A 336 -20.82 -31.52 8.41
CA ASN A 336 -21.04 -32.96 8.31
C ASN A 336 -19.98 -33.71 7.48
N ASP A 337 -19.00 -33.02 6.86
CA ASP A 337 -17.90 -33.68 6.13
C ASP A 337 -16.78 -34.13 7.09
N PRO A 338 -16.58 -35.45 7.29
CA PRO A 338 -15.62 -35.98 8.25
C PRO A 338 -14.16 -35.58 7.94
N LYS A 339 -13.83 -35.31 6.67
CA LYS A 339 -12.49 -34.88 6.27
C LYS A 339 -12.21 -33.42 6.64
N GLN A 340 -13.25 -32.57 6.65
CA GLN A 340 -13.13 -31.17 7.06
C GLN A 340 -13.08 -31.03 8.58
N THR A 341 -13.74 -31.94 9.32
CA THR A 341 -13.64 -32.03 10.79
C THR A 341 -12.24 -32.46 11.26
N GLU A 342 -11.54 -33.28 10.47
CA GLU A 342 -10.16 -33.71 10.73
C GLU A 342 -9.16 -32.54 10.61
N HIS A 343 -9.37 -31.62 9.66
CA HIS A 343 -8.59 -30.37 9.56
C HIS A 343 -8.81 -29.41 10.72
N LEU A 344 -10.03 -29.34 11.26
CA LEU A 344 -10.32 -28.53 12.47
C LEU A 344 -9.65 -29.14 13.73
N ARG A 345 -9.62 -30.46 13.86
CA ARG A 345 -8.86 -31.14 14.93
C ARG A 345 -7.35 -30.93 14.78
N ALA A 346 -6.83 -31.00 13.56
CA ALA A 346 -5.42 -30.70 13.30
C ALA A 346 -5.06 -29.23 13.60
N LEU A 347 -6.01 -28.29 13.43
CA LEU A 347 -5.83 -26.88 13.77
C LEU A 347 -5.86 -26.64 15.29
N ASP A 348 -6.71 -27.35 16.04
CA ASP A 348 -6.72 -27.30 17.51
C ASP A 348 -5.48 -27.99 18.12
N GLU A 349 -5.02 -29.10 17.54
CA GLU A 349 -3.74 -29.73 17.90
C GLU A 349 -2.54 -28.83 17.55
N ALA A 350 -2.61 -28.07 16.45
CA ALA A 350 -1.59 -27.08 16.10
C ALA A 350 -1.61 -25.86 17.04
N LYS A 351 -2.78 -25.43 17.51
CA LYS A 351 -2.93 -24.39 18.55
C LYS A 351 -2.37 -24.84 19.90
N GLU A 352 -2.61 -26.08 20.31
CA GLU A 352 -1.99 -26.64 21.53
C GLU A 352 -0.47 -26.74 21.42
N ARG A 353 0.06 -27.13 20.26
CA ARG A 353 1.52 -27.16 20.00
C ARG A 353 2.15 -25.76 19.95
N LEU A 354 1.41 -24.75 19.47
CA LEU A 354 1.85 -23.35 19.51
C LEU A 354 1.84 -22.80 20.95
N TYR A 355 0.89 -23.22 21.78
CA TYR A 355 0.84 -22.93 23.22
C TYR A 355 2.03 -23.55 23.97
N LEU A 356 2.39 -24.79 23.65
CA LEU A 356 3.58 -25.46 24.19
C LEU A 356 4.90 -24.83 23.72
N PHE A 357 4.94 -24.28 22.50
CA PHE A 357 6.12 -23.55 22.00
C PHE A 357 6.27 -22.17 22.67
N LYS A 358 5.16 -21.48 22.95
CA LYS A 358 5.14 -20.23 23.73
C LYS A 358 5.49 -20.46 25.20
N ALA A 359 5.13 -21.63 25.75
CA ALA A 359 5.54 -22.06 27.10
C ALA A 359 7.05 -22.41 27.20
N ASN A 360 7.67 -22.94 26.12
CA ASN A 360 9.11 -23.27 26.11
C ASN A 360 10.02 -22.06 25.81
N LEU A 361 9.52 -20.98 25.20
CA LEU A 361 10.23 -19.69 25.14
C LEU A 361 10.11 -18.89 26.45
N LEU A 362 9.18 -19.29 27.32
CA LEU A 362 9.02 -18.82 28.70
C LEU A 362 9.77 -19.71 29.72
N GLU A 363 10.86 -20.38 29.31
CA GLU A 363 11.91 -20.77 30.27
C GLU A 363 12.76 -19.55 30.70
N GLU A 364 12.15 -18.37 30.86
CA GLU A 364 12.56 -17.44 31.89
C GLU A 364 11.82 -17.85 33.17
N ARG A 365 12.45 -18.77 33.90
CA ARG A 365 12.20 -19.16 35.30
C ARG A 365 10.87 -18.64 35.87
N SER A 366 9.84 -19.49 35.79
CA SER A 366 8.84 -19.70 36.84
C SER A 366 8.61 -18.52 37.81
N PHE A 367 7.51 -17.80 37.63
CA PHE A 367 6.90 -16.97 38.67
C PHE A 367 6.26 -17.86 39.75
N ASP A 368 7.08 -18.55 40.55
CA ASP A 368 6.59 -19.23 41.75
C ASP A 368 6.57 -18.23 42.92
N SER A 369 5.40 -17.67 43.19
CA SER A 369 5.14 -16.87 44.41
C SER A 369 4.82 -17.75 45.63
N ALA A 370 5.14 -19.04 45.60
CA ALA A 370 4.77 -19.96 46.67
C ALA A 370 5.66 -19.85 47.93
N ASP A 371 6.89 -19.34 47.85
CA ASP A 371 7.81 -19.35 49.00
C ASP A 371 8.70 -18.10 49.05
N GLY A 372 8.18 -16.95 49.49
CA GLY A 372 8.97 -15.84 50.06
C GLY A 372 10.17 -15.30 49.27
N CYS A 373 10.35 -15.66 47.99
CA CYS A 373 11.47 -15.29 47.15
C CYS A 373 11.19 -13.96 46.44
N ALA A 374 12.19 -13.08 46.40
CA ALA A 374 12.09 -11.80 45.71
C ALA A 374 11.81 -12.02 44.21
N VAL A 375 10.83 -11.30 43.65
CA VAL A 375 10.60 -11.23 42.20
C VAL A 375 11.87 -10.64 41.57
N MET A 376 12.38 -11.22 40.48
CA MET A 376 13.62 -10.76 39.84
C MET A 376 13.34 -10.26 38.42
N PHE A 377 13.93 -9.12 38.03
CA PHE A 377 13.92 -8.59 36.66
C PHE A 377 15.37 -8.45 36.18
N ASN A 378 15.74 -9.15 35.10
CA ASN A 378 17.13 -9.20 34.58
C ASN A 378 18.19 -9.47 35.67
N GLY A 379 17.90 -10.39 36.59
CA GLY A 379 18.82 -10.75 37.68
C GLY A 379 18.93 -9.74 38.82
N LYS A 380 18.11 -8.67 38.83
CA LYS A 380 17.98 -7.71 39.95
C LYS A 380 16.64 -7.91 40.68
N PRO A 381 16.58 -7.79 42.02
CA PRO A 381 15.33 -7.93 42.77
C PRO A 381 14.39 -6.75 42.50
N LEU A 382 13.16 -7.08 42.10
CA LEU A 382 12.04 -6.18 41.91
C LEU A 382 11.33 -6.00 43.25
N THR A 383 11.29 -4.76 43.74
CA THR A 383 10.59 -4.37 44.97
C THR A 383 9.63 -3.22 44.66
N PRO A 384 8.59 -2.97 45.49
CA PRO A 384 7.63 -1.90 45.22
C PRO A 384 8.25 -0.51 45.06
N ASP A 385 9.39 -0.27 45.71
CA ASP A 385 10.09 1.02 45.71
C ASP A 385 11.17 1.14 44.62
N VAL A 386 11.30 0.14 43.75
CA VAL A 386 12.33 0.11 42.72
C VAL A 386 11.93 0.93 41.49
N VAL A 387 12.85 1.78 41.05
CA VAL A 387 12.77 2.50 39.77
C VAL A 387 13.73 1.83 38.79
N ILE A 388 13.18 1.24 37.73
CA ILE A 388 13.92 0.63 36.63
C ILE A 388 14.42 1.73 35.70
N ASP A 389 15.71 1.75 35.37
CA ASP A 389 16.28 2.65 34.38
C ASP A 389 17.00 1.85 33.28
N GLU A 390 17.65 2.55 32.34
CA GLU A 390 18.34 1.93 31.21
C GLU A 390 19.43 0.92 31.62
N THR A 391 19.97 1.01 32.84
CA THR A 391 21.03 0.14 33.38
C THR A 391 20.51 -1.22 33.86
N TRP A 392 19.19 -1.41 33.90
CA TRP A 392 18.54 -2.69 34.22
C TRP A 392 18.40 -3.60 33.00
N PHE A 393 18.81 -3.13 31.83
CA PHE A 393 18.78 -3.87 30.58
C PHE A 393 20.23 -4.15 30.15
N SER A 394 20.58 -5.40 29.84
CA SER A 394 21.92 -5.78 29.36
C SER A 394 22.22 -5.30 27.93
N ASP A 395 23.49 -5.08 27.59
CA ASP A 395 24.01 -4.64 26.27
C ASP A 395 24.35 -5.79 25.30
N PRO A 396 24.27 -5.63 23.96
CA PRO A 396 23.12 -5.20 23.15
C PRO A 396 22.76 -6.22 22.05
N VAL A 397 21.47 -6.36 21.70
CA VAL A 397 21.05 -6.97 20.42
C VAL A 397 20.49 -5.85 19.53
N TYR A 398 21.43 -5.24 18.80
CA TYR A 398 21.30 -4.54 17.51
C TYR A 398 20.05 -3.70 17.21
N CYS A 399 20.22 -2.37 17.19
CA CYS A 399 19.36 -1.44 16.46
C CYS A 399 20.24 -0.55 15.58
N GLU A 400 20.17 -0.72 14.26
CA GLU A 400 20.71 0.25 13.31
C GLU A 400 19.62 0.82 12.39
N SER A 401 19.79 2.11 12.07
CA SER A 401 19.16 2.92 11.00
C SER A 401 18.01 3.90 11.33
N ILE A 402 18.25 4.96 12.13
CA ILE A 402 17.25 6.04 12.40
C ILE A 402 17.00 6.99 11.21
N ARG A 403 17.81 7.02 10.15
CA ARG A 403 17.61 7.98 9.03
C ARG A 403 16.40 7.69 8.11
N HIS A 404 15.91 6.45 8.03
CA HIS A 404 14.75 6.11 7.20
C HIS A 404 13.40 6.23 7.93
N TRP A 405 13.40 6.36 9.26
CA TRP A 405 12.16 6.35 10.05
C TRP A 405 11.52 7.72 10.24
N TYR A 406 12.24 8.82 9.99
CA TYR A 406 11.71 10.18 10.08
C TYR A 406 10.49 10.40 9.15
N LEU A 407 10.51 9.87 7.93
CA LEU A 407 9.36 9.93 7.01
C LEU A 407 8.24 8.94 7.40
N TYR A 408 8.58 7.78 7.96
CA TYR A 408 7.62 6.71 8.24
C TYR A 408 6.82 6.97 9.51
N ALA A 409 7.47 7.42 10.58
CA ALA A 409 6.83 7.80 11.84
C ALA A 409 5.90 9.00 11.66
N LYS A 410 6.32 10.01 10.88
CA LYS A 410 5.48 11.17 10.51
C LYS A 410 4.22 10.75 9.75
N THR A 411 4.35 9.82 8.80
CA THR A 411 3.24 9.32 7.98
C THR A 411 2.27 8.42 8.77
N ILE A 412 2.75 7.72 9.80
CA ILE A 412 1.91 6.91 10.69
C ILE A 412 1.12 7.81 11.65
N ALA A 413 1.76 8.80 12.25
CA ALA A 413 1.11 9.76 13.14
C ALA A 413 -0.03 10.53 12.45
N GLU A 414 0.15 10.89 11.18
CA GLU A 414 -0.88 11.58 10.38
C GLU A 414 -2.03 10.65 9.92
N ARG A 415 -1.83 9.33 9.92
CA ARG A 415 -2.82 8.34 9.41
C ARG A 415 -3.61 7.60 10.48
N LEU A 416 -3.16 7.59 11.74
CA LEU A 416 -3.84 6.86 12.82
C LEU A 416 -5.15 7.53 13.27
N LEU A 417 -5.32 8.83 13.03
CA LEU A 417 -6.49 9.64 13.40
C LEU A 417 -7.81 9.34 12.65
N GLY A 418 -7.87 8.30 11.82
CA GLY A 418 -8.90 8.19 10.77
C GLY A 418 -10.05 7.18 10.95
N ASN A 419 -10.04 6.26 11.91
CA ASN A 419 -11.12 5.25 12.02
C ASN A 419 -11.27 4.69 13.45
N LEU A 420 -12.19 5.29 14.20
CA LEU A 420 -12.12 5.35 15.67
C LEU A 420 -13.14 4.51 16.46
N GLN A 421 -13.90 3.59 15.83
CA GLN A 421 -14.95 2.83 16.56
C GLN A 421 -14.84 1.29 16.43
N LYS A 422 -14.37 0.78 15.29
CA LYS A 422 -14.25 -0.68 15.05
C LYS A 422 -12.95 -1.32 15.57
N LYS A 423 -11.91 -0.52 15.83
CA LYS A 423 -10.61 -1.03 16.30
C LYS A 423 -10.59 -1.35 17.80
N VAL A 424 -11.37 -0.60 18.59
CA VAL A 424 -11.54 -0.79 20.03
C VAL A 424 -12.10 -2.18 20.34
N GLU A 425 -13.13 -2.60 19.59
CA GLU A 425 -13.75 -3.92 19.75
C GLU A 425 -12.78 -5.08 19.49
N LEU A 426 -11.78 -4.91 18.61
CA LEU A 426 -10.84 -5.97 18.25
C LEU A 426 -9.69 -6.12 19.25
N ALA A 427 -9.06 -5.02 19.67
CA ALA A 427 -7.93 -5.04 20.61
C ALA A 427 -8.35 -5.47 22.03
N TRP A 428 -9.59 -5.16 22.41
CA TRP A 428 -10.16 -5.50 23.71
C TRP A 428 -11.16 -6.66 23.65
N SER A 429 -11.31 -7.32 22.50
CA SER A 429 -12.29 -8.40 22.28
C SER A 429 -12.22 -9.49 23.36
N GLN A 430 -11.01 -9.87 23.77
CA GLN A 430 -10.80 -10.88 24.82
C GLN A 430 -11.33 -10.45 26.20
N TYR A 431 -11.33 -9.15 26.49
CA TYR A 431 -11.82 -8.59 27.76
C TYR A 431 -13.30 -8.26 27.69
N ILE A 432 -13.78 -7.73 26.56
CA ILE A 432 -15.20 -7.40 26.34
C ILE A 432 -16.08 -8.67 26.31
N LEU A 433 -15.52 -9.79 25.88
CA LEU A 433 -16.20 -11.09 25.82
C LEU A 433 -15.85 -12.01 27.01
N GLY A 434 -14.87 -11.64 27.83
CA GLY A 434 -14.41 -12.43 28.98
C GLY A 434 -15.16 -12.10 30.27
N GLU A 435 -15.38 -13.08 31.13
CA GLU A 435 -15.96 -12.87 32.47
C GLU A 435 -14.92 -12.38 33.51
N THR A 436 -13.64 -12.49 33.19
CA THR A 436 -12.51 -12.19 34.07
C THR A 436 -11.38 -11.43 33.36
N PHE A 437 -10.47 -10.80 34.12
CA PHE A 437 -9.25 -10.16 33.60
C PHE A 437 -7.97 -10.75 34.23
N PRO A 438 -6.83 -10.77 33.51
CA PRO A 438 -5.60 -11.37 33.97
C PRO A 438 -4.92 -10.54 35.06
N ASN A 439 -4.23 -11.23 35.97
CA ASN A 439 -3.40 -10.63 37.02
C ASN A 439 -2.03 -10.19 36.45
N GLU A 440 -2.05 -9.21 35.55
CA GLU A 440 -0.89 -8.75 34.79
C GLU A 440 -0.69 -7.23 34.86
N ILE A 441 0.58 -6.82 34.74
CA ILE A 441 0.99 -5.42 34.61
C ILE A 441 1.48 -5.14 33.20
N TYR A 442 1.20 -3.94 32.72
CA TYR A 442 1.53 -3.50 31.37
C TYR A 442 2.24 -2.15 31.42
N ARG A 443 3.16 -1.92 30.48
CA ARG A 443 3.91 -0.67 30.32
C ARG A 443 3.29 0.13 29.18
N PHE A 444 2.97 1.39 29.43
CA PHE A 444 2.30 2.28 28.48
C PHE A 444 3.19 3.43 28.08
N VAL A 445 3.18 3.75 26.80
CA VAL A 445 3.72 4.97 26.22
C VAL A 445 2.90 5.32 24.98
N ASP A 446 2.71 6.62 24.75
CA ASP A 446 2.03 7.09 23.55
C ASP A 446 2.95 6.94 22.32
N VAL A 447 2.42 6.46 21.20
CA VAL A 447 3.20 6.31 19.96
C VAL A 447 3.80 7.65 19.48
N ARG A 448 3.17 8.78 19.81
CA ARG A 448 3.67 10.13 19.53
C ARG A 448 4.87 10.47 20.38
N ASP A 449 4.92 10.02 21.63
CA ASP A 449 6.10 10.18 22.50
C ASP A 449 7.27 9.34 21.99
N VAL A 450 6.99 8.13 21.50
CA VAL A 450 7.99 7.26 20.85
C VAL A 450 8.54 7.91 19.58
N ALA A 451 7.66 8.42 18.71
CA ALA A 451 8.07 9.12 17.49
C ALA A 451 8.89 10.38 17.82
N SER A 452 8.44 11.17 18.80
CA SER A 452 9.14 12.35 19.30
C SER A 452 10.53 11.98 19.83
N ALA A 453 10.67 10.88 20.55
CA ALA A 453 11.96 10.41 21.08
C ALA A 453 12.94 10.05 19.98
N HIS A 454 12.49 9.38 18.92
CA HIS A 454 13.35 9.09 17.78
C HIS A 454 13.81 10.36 17.05
N ILE A 455 12.91 11.35 16.90
CA ILE A 455 13.24 12.64 16.28
C ILE A 455 14.26 13.39 17.14
N GLN A 456 13.99 13.52 18.44
CA GLN A 456 14.85 14.26 19.36
C GLN A 456 16.21 13.56 19.56
N ALA A 457 16.25 12.22 19.59
CA ALA A 457 17.49 11.44 19.59
C ALA A 457 18.32 11.69 18.34
N PHE A 458 17.66 11.83 17.19
CA PHE A 458 18.33 12.12 15.93
C PHE A 458 18.85 13.55 15.83
N GLU A 459 18.07 14.52 16.32
CA GLU A 459 18.38 15.95 16.17
C GLU A 459 19.35 16.48 17.23
N GLN A 460 19.44 15.83 18.40
CA GLN A 460 20.34 16.24 19.48
C GLN A 460 21.67 15.49 19.39
N PRO A 461 22.79 16.15 19.01
CA PRO A 461 24.07 15.48 18.88
C PRO A 461 24.62 14.90 20.19
N SER A 462 24.10 15.37 21.33
CA SER A 462 24.42 14.85 22.66
C SER A 462 23.64 13.57 23.02
N ALA A 463 22.61 13.21 22.24
CA ALA A 463 21.82 12.03 22.52
C ALA A 463 22.66 10.76 22.32
N ASN A 464 22.71 9.90 23.35
CA ASN A 464 23.51 8.67 23.28
C ASN A 464 22.95 7.54 24.17
N GLY A 465 23.24 6.31 23.74
CA GLY A 465 22.81 5.08 24.41
C GLY A 465 21.30 4.93 24.47
N ARG A 466 20.83 4.16 25.46
CA ARG A 466 19.42 3.79 25.58
C ARG A 466 18.52 4.88 26.15
N TYR A 467 17.24 4.87 25.80
CA TYR A 467 16.21 5.67 26.46
C TYR A 467 15.01 4.78 26.78
N CYS A 468 14.60 4.75 28.05
CA CYS A 468 13.37 4.08 28.45
C CYS A 468 12.16 4.97 28.17
N LEU A 469 11.27 4.51 27.29
CA LEU A 469 10.05 5.22 26.94
C LEU A 469 8.84 4.51 27.55
N VAL A 470 8.62 4.77 28.83
CA VAL A 470 7.46 4.26 29.57
C VAL A 470 6.86 5.42 30.35
N GLU A 471 5.65 5.82 29.98
CA GLU A 471 4.90 6.79 30.76
C GLU A 471 4.34 6.16 32.02
N ARG A 472 3.70 5.00 31.94
CA ARG A 472 3.13 4.41 33.15
C ARG A 472 3.13 2.90 33.08
N VAL A 473 3.51 2.28 34.18
CA VAL A 473 3.24 0.87 34.43
C VAL A 473 1.88 0.81 35.13
N VAL A 474 0.94 0.02 34.63
CA VAL A 474 -0.39 -0.14 35.23
C VAL A 474 -0.80 -1.60 35.26
N HIS A 475 -1.44 -1.98 36.35
CA HIS A 475 -2.09 -3.29 36.45
C HIS A 475 -3.38 -3.31 35.61
N CYS A 476 -3.76 -4.48 35.09
CA CYS A 476 -4.96 -4.64 34.28
C CYS A 476 -6.21 -4.08 34.97
N SER A 477 -6.34 -4.26 36.30
CA SER A 477 -7.45 -3.69 37.08
C SER A 477 -7.52 -2.15 37.09
N GLU A 478 -6.39 -1.45 36.93
CA GLU A 478 -6.36 0.02 36.83
C GLU A 478 -6.83 0.49 35.45
N LEU A 479 -6.47 -0.25 34.39
CA LEU A 479 -6.92 0.04 33.02
C LEU A 479 -8.43 -0.09 32.90
N LEU A 480 -9.01 -1.13 33.50
CA LEU A 480 -10.45 -1.36 33.50
C LEU A 480 -11.24 -0.27 34.25
N LYS A 481 -10.57 0.62 35.01
CA LYS A 481 -11.18 1.81 35.61
C LYS A 481 -11.10 3.04 34.71
N ILE A 482 -10.07 3.11 33.85
CA ILE A 482 -9.84 4.23 32.92
C ILE A 482 -10.70 4.07 31.65
N VAL A 483 -10.81 2.84 31.13
CA VAL A 483 -11.54 2.55 29.88
C VAL A 483 -13.02 2.98 29.94
N PRO A 484 -13.79 2.76 31.03
CA PRO A 484 -15.18 3.21 31.13
C PRO A 484 -15.36 4.74 31.10
N GLU A 485 -14.34 5.51 31.50
CA GLU A 485 -14.39 6.98 31.43
C GLU A 485 -14.39 7.47 29.98
N GLN A 486 -13.68 6.76 29.09
CA GLN A 486 -13.60 7.07 27.66
C GLN A 486 -14.67 6.35 26.83
N TYR A 487 -15.11 5.16 27.27
CA TYR A 487 -16.07 4.31 26.57
C TYR A 487 -17.14 3.75 27.53
N PRO A 488 -18.13 4.58 27.94
CA PRO A 488 -19.11 4.22 28.97
C PRO A 488 -20.04 3.06 28.59
N THR A 489 -20.09 2.69 27.31
CA THR A 489 -20.95 1.64 26.77
C THR A 489 -20.29 0.26 26.75
N LEU A 490 -19.01 0.15 27.12
CA LEU A 490 -18.30 -1.12 27.17
C LEU A 490 -18.58 -1.86 28.49
N HIS A 491 -19.02 -3.11 28.38
CA HIS A 491 -19.11 -4.01 29.52
C HIS A 491 -17.75 -4.68 29.72
N LEU A 492 -17.12 -4.41 30.86
CA LEU A 492 -15.79 -4.92 31.20
C LEU A 492 -15.87 -5.86 32.42
N PRO A 493 -14.98 -6.86 32.50
CA PRO A 493 -14.96 -7.81 33.60
C PRO A 493 -14.52 -7.14 34.90
N GLU A 494 -15.17 -7.48 36.01
CA GLU A 494 -14.87 -6.94 37.34
C GLU A 494 -14.02 -7.88 38.20
N LYS A 495 -13.87 -9.14 37.77
CA LYS A 495 -13.20 -10.19 38.54
C LYS A 495 -11.84 -10.55 37.92
N CYS A 496 -10.82 -10.70 38.75
CA CYS A 496 -9.54 -11.22 38.30
C CYS A 496 -9.63 -12.74 38.02
N GLU A 497 -8.83 -13.23 37.07
CA GLU A 497 -8.76 -14.65 36.70
C GLU A 497 -8.28 -15.55 37.84
N ASP A 498 -7.48 -15.02 38.76
CA ASP A 498 -7.02 -15.72 39.95
C ASP A 498 -7.28 -14.92 41.24
N ASP A 499 -7.26 -15.63 42.38
CA ASP A 499 -7.39 -15.06 43.71
C ASP A 499 -6.01 -14.69 44.32
N LYS A 500 -4.96 -14.58 43.49
CA LYS A 500 -3.61 -14.25 43.97
C LYS A 500 -3.52 -12.74 44.26
N PRO A 501 -2.58 -12.31 45.12
CA PRO A 501 -2.24 -10.90 45.22
C PRO A 501 -1.89 -10.32 43.86
N PHE A 502 -2.27 -9.07 43.61
CA PHE A 502 -1.99 -8.42 42.32
C PHE A 502 -0.50 -8.36 42.02
N ALA A 503 -0.16 -8.52 40.75
CA ALA A 503 1.20 -8.46 40.25
C ALA A 503 1.90 -7.18 40.73
N LEU A 504 3.15 -7.33 41.18
CA LEU A 504 3.91 -6.27 41.83
C LEU A 504 4.21 -5.13 40.85
N LYS A 505 3.69 -3.94 41.15
CA LYS A 505 3.95 -2.71 40.38
C LYS A 505 5.35 -2.16 40.71
N TYR A 506 5.99 -1.59 39.71
CA TYR A 506 7.26 -0.86 39.81
C TYR A 506 7.22 0.38 38.93
N GLU A 507 8.22 1.26 39.05
CA GLU A 507 8.34 2.45 38.21
C GLU A 507 9.48 2.31 37.20
N VAL A 508 9.36 3.04 36.08
CA VAL A 508 10.43 3.18 35.09
C VAL A 508 10.88 4.64 35.09
N SER A 509 12.19 4.87 35.18
CA SER A 509 12.78 6.21 35.16
C SER A 509 12.50 6.88 33.82
N LYS A 510 11.98 8.11 33.91
CA LYS A 510 11.72 8.98 32.76
C LYS A 510 12.81 10.04 32.59
N GLU A 511 13.81 10.08 33.47
CA GLU A 511 14.76 11.19 33.56
C GLU A 511 15.59 11.33 32.29
N LYS A 512 16.11 10.21 31.78
CA LYS A 512 16.91 10.23 30.57
C LYS A 512 16.08 10.58 29.33
N ALA A 513 14.87 10.05 29.20
CA ALA A 513 13.93 10.44 28.14
C ALA A 513 13.54 11.93 28.22
N LYS A 514 13.33 12.46 29.44
CA LYS A 514 13.09 13.91 29.64
C LYS A 514 14.32 14.76 29.31
N SER A 515 15.52 14.26 29.57
CA SER A 515 16.76 14.94 29.18
C SER A 515 16.91 15.06 27.66
N LEU A 516 16.26 14.15 26.92
CA LEU A 516 16.11 14.22 25.47
C LEU A 516 15.02 15.20 25.02
N GLY A 517 14.28 15.83 25.94
CA GLY A 517 13.18 16.75 25.63
C GLY A 517 11.81 16.09 25.45
N ILE A 518 11.65 14.83 25.91
CA ILE A 518 10.37 14.12 25.85
C ILE A 518 9.45 14.55 26.98
N ASN A 519 8.29 15.07 26.58
CA ASN A 519 7.17 15.38 27.45
C ASN A 519 6.10 14.32 27.24
N PHE A 520 6.15 13.27 28.07
CA PHE A 520 5.19 12.17 27.95
C PHE A 520 3.76 12.67 28.10
N ILE A 521 2.91 12.29 27.15
CA ILE A 521 1.47 12.48 27.23
C ILE A 521 0.99 11.61 28.41
N PRO A 522 0.13 12.09 29.32
CA PRO A 522 -0.39 11.25 30.41
C PRO A 522 -1.30 10.13 29.89
N LEU A 523 -1.25 8.93 30.50
CA LEU A 523 -2.12 7.79 30.13
C LEU A 523 -3.63 8.13 30.08
N VAL A 524 -4.10 9.08 30.91
CA VAL A 524 -5.51 9.51 30.90
C VAL A 524 -5.90 10.29 29.64
N ASP A 525 -4.91 10.90 28.99
CA ASP A 525 -5.03 11.64 27.74
C ASP A 525 -4.68 10.76 26.53
N TYR A 526 -4.40 9.46 26.75
CA TYR A 526 -4.19 8.52 25.66
C TYR A 526 -5.52 8.27 24.98
N ASP A 527 -5.50 8.36 23.66
CA ASP A 527 -6.44 7.57 22.89
C ASP A 527 -5.96 6.11 23.02
N ILE A 528 -6.66 5.30 23.82
CA ILE A 528 -6.29 3.90 24.11
C ILE A 528 -6.16 3.06 22.81
N GLN A 529 -6.58 3.61 21.68
CA GLN A 529 -6.41 3.08 20.31
C GLN A 529 -4.99 3.23 19.73
N GLU A 530 -4.12 4.05 20.33
CA GLU A 530 -2.75 4.33 19.87
C GLU A 530 -1.67 3.72 20.80
N VAL A 531 -2.07 2.82 21.70
CA VAL A 531 -1.18 2.16 22.67
C VAL A 531 -0.52 0.92 22.06
N GLN A 532 0.78 0.76 22.29
CA GLN A 532 1.55 -0.45 21.98
C GLN A 532 1.95 -1.16 23.28
N PHE A 533 1.90 -2.51 23.30
CA PHE A 533 2.28 -3.35 24.46
C PHE A 533 3.65 -4.02 24.21
N ASP A 534 4.66 -3.67 25.03
CA ASP A 534 6.05 -4.20 25.20
C ASP A 534 6.94 -4.41 23.92
N GLU A 535 8.25 -4.15 23.84
CA GLU A 535 9.34 -3.57 24.66
C GLU A 535 10.01 -2.45 23.80
N MET A 536 10.26 -1.24 24.32
CA MET A 536 10.92 -0.19 23.49
C MET A 536 12.01 0.58 24.25
N CYS A 537 13.24 0.08 24.14
CA CYS A 537 14.49 0.83 24.34
C CYS A 537 15.06 1.22 22.96
N ILE A 538 15.48 2.47 22.78
CA ILE A 538 16.11 2.96 21.52
C ILE A 538 17.62 3.09 21.73
N ASP A 539 18.47 2.59 20.83
CA ASP A 539 19.96 2.63 20.91
C ASP A 539 20.59 3.38 19.71
N CYS A 540 21.83 3.91 19.83
CA CYS A 540 22.48 4.79 18.83
C CYS A 540 24.01 4.48 18.63
N GLY A 541 24.42 3.70 17.61
CA GLY A 541 25.84 3.41 17.21
C GLY A 541 26.02 2.75 15.81
N GLU A 542 27.21 2.80 15.18
CA GLU A 542 27.55 2.73 13.70
C GLU A 542 27.79 1.38 12.95
N PHE A 543 27.43 1.43 11.64
CA PHE A 543 27.56 0.61 10.39
C PHE A 543 28.44 -0.68 10.28
N ASP A 544 27.84 -1.82 9.86
CA ASP A 544 27.98 -2.52 8.53
C ASP A 544 27.13 -3.84 8.47
N ILE A 545 26.85 -4.29 7.25
CA ILE A 545 25.71 -5.05 6.66
C ILE A 545 25.32 -6.43 7.25
N GLY A 546 24.03 -6.56 7.61
CA GLY A 546 23.27 -7.82 7.74
C GLY A 546 22.78 -8.12 9.16
N PHE A 547 21.51 -8.51 9.33
CA PHE A 547 20.80 -8.89 10.59
C PHE A 547 19.96 -7.80 11.30
N ALA A 548 18.72 -7.61 10.85
CA ALA A 548 17.62 -7.09 11.70
C ALA A 548 16.25 -7.41 11.08
N LEU A 549 15.88 -8.71 11.05
CA LEU A 549 14.54 -9.17 10.68
C LEU A 549 14.24 -10.61 11.16
N GLU A 550 14.92 -11.08 12.22
CA GLU A 550 14.85 -12.49 12.65
C GLU A 550 13.81 -12.80 13.76
N ARG A 551 13.09 -11.82 14.32
CA ARG A 551 12.17 -12.08 15.46
C ARG A 551 10.70 -11.72 15.27
N PHE A 552 10.28 -11.29 14.07
CA PHE A 552 8.85 -11.09 13.77
C PHE A 552 8.24 -12.17 12.86
N VAL A 553 9.01 -13.18 12.46
CA VAL A 553 8.54 -14.32 11.67
C VAL A 553 9.43 -15.52 11.97
N LEU A 554 9.06 -16.41 12.90
CA LEU A 554 9.60 -17.77 12.96
C LEU A 554 8.48 -18.66 13.53
N CYS A 555 7.86 -19.60 12.83
CA CYS A 555 8.30 -20.41 11.69
C CYS A 555 7.45 -20.18 10.43
N GLY A 556 7.92 -20.44 9.21
CA GLY A 556 8.90 -21.46 8.89
C GLY A 556 9.81 -21.15 7.70
N GLU A 557 10.92 -21.86 7.76
CA GLU A 557 12.04 -21.91 6.83
C GLU A 557 11.72 -22.69 5.54
N ILE A 558 12.46 -22.27 4.51
CA ILE A 558 12.79 -22.88 3.19
C ILE A 558 11.64 -22.99 2.17
#